data_AF-A0A6P8T5J7-F1
#
_entry.id   AF-A0A6P8T5J7-F1
#
_cell.length_a   1.000
_cell.length_b   1.000
_cell.length_c   1.000
_cell.angle_alpha   90.00
_cell.angle_beta   90.00
_cell.angle_gamma   90.00
#
_symmetry.space_group_name_H-M   'P 1'
#
loop_
_entity.id
_entity.type
_entity.pdbx_description
1 polymer ?
#
loop_
_entity_poly.entity_id
_entity_poly.type
_entity_poly.pdbx_seq_one_letter_code
_entity_poly.pdbx_strand_id
1 'polypeptide(L)'
;MDRSRLFGLFSLLSVALSGSQALTPAHYLSLSDVARLQKLLSQQFTDLDSAYYSVVGLSKLGASVPDHEGVCQFIKSQLDPTSVDSLFFAAETSQAISGCEIPVSNETRDILLAAVSEDSSMTQIHRAVSAISSLGLPLTSQEVVGALTGRINKEDNVMAITSALLTAARLSQDAELGGILEEIEDLTARLDDLGGIYLQFEEGLEATAMFVAAAYSLSDHVDMEPPLKEDQVIQLVNSIFGKKSWDSLSEAFSVASAAAALSNNRFHVPVIVSAQGPATVSHSQPTLQLLVTDIMSQPLTAANVLVESAYAVASKSIILSQAAFTLNDGVFELNFMSTQPASGYYQFTVAVTGDSRLVANHVELKVKVSTEVSVTSMDLSVVDKDQSIGTKTVRVDYPSKAKVSFTADSHQNFAMAFQLVDVNTGVELTPHQTFVRLQNQKTGQEVVFVAEPDSKKLYKFELDMAERKSEFDSMSGTYSLHLIVGDATLENPILWNVADVVLKFLDEEAPVAIQPKTLYVPKPEIQHLFREPEKKPPTMVSNAFTALILSPLLLLLLLWFKLG
;
A
#
# COMPACT_ATOMS: atom_id res chain seq x y z
N MET A 1 41.85 -27.88 -44.57
CA MET A 1 40.84 -28.94 -44.44
C MET A 1 41.35 -29.90 -43.37
N ASP A 2 40.79 -30.00 -42.16
CA ASP A 2 39.54 -29.43 -41.67
C ASP A 2 39.59 -29.01 -40.19
N ARG A 3 39.03 -27.82 -39.97
CA ARG A 3 38.64 -27.21 -38.70
C ARG A 3 37.27 -27.80 -38.30
N SER A 4 37.20 -28.79 -37.41
CA SER A 4 35.88 -29.17 -36.84
C SER A 4 35.88 -29.90 -35.49
N ARG A 5 36.92 -29.76 -34.66
CA ARG A 5 37.02 -30.54 -33.40
C ARG A 5 37.20 -29.75 -32.10
N LEU A 6 36.85 -28.46 -32.06
CA LEU A 6 36.98 -27.68 -30.82
C LEU A 6 35.87 -26.65 -30.56
N PHE A 7 34.66 -26.89 -31.07
CA PHE A 7 33.47 -26.11 -30.75
C PHE A 7 32.34 -27.08 -30.43
N GLY A 8 32.25 -27.50 -29.18
CA GLY A 8 31.26 -28.49 -28.75
C GLY A 8 31.24 -28.70 -27.24
N LEU A 9 31.52 -27.66 -26.47
CA LEU A 9 31.42 -27.62 -25.01
C LEU A 9 31.44 -26.14 -24.65
N PHE A 10 30.27 -25.58 -24.33
CA PHE A 10 29.94 -24.22 -23.87
C PHE A 10 28.84 -23.59 -24.73
N SER A 11 27.61 -24.11 -24.59
CA SER A 11 26.36 -23.37 -24.87
C SER A 11 25.18 -24.27 -24.52
N LEU A 12 24.92 -24.46 -23.23
CA LEU A 12 23.67 -25.03 -22.71
C LEU A 12 23.61 -24.75 -21.20
N LEU A 13 23.49 -23.47 -20.83
CA LEU A 13 22.87 -23.05 -19.58
C LEU A 13 22.49 -21.57 -19.64
N SER A 14 21.67 -21.21 -20.62
CA SER A 14 20.85 -20.01 -20.54
C SER A 14 19.45 -20.46 -20.13
N VAL A 15 19.28 -20.76 -18.83
CA VAL A 15 17.96 -20.81 -18.23
C VAL A 15 17.43 -19.39 -18.32
N ALA A 16 16.50 -19.18 -19.26
CA ALA A 16 15.68 -17.99 -19.25
C ALA A 16 14.87 -18.03 -17.94
N LEU A 17 15.27 -17.23 -16.97
CA LEU A 17 14.40 -16.79 -15.88
C LEU A 17 13.36 -15.82 -16.48
N SER A 18 12.49 -16.35 -17.32
CA SER A 18 11.14 -15.80 -17.46
C SER A 18 10.35 -16.36 -16.29
N GLY A 19 10.59 -15.77 -15.10
CA GLY A 19 9.75 -16.05 -13.94
C GLY A 19 8.35 -15.57 -14.28
N SER A 20 7.44 -16.51 -14.52
CA SER A 20 6.04 -16.29 -14.16
C SER A 20 6.08 -15.90 -12.68
N GLN A 21 5.81 -14.64 -12.36
CA GLN A 21 5.66 -14.23 -10.97
C GLN A 21 4.53 -15.09 -10.40
N ALA A 22 4.85 -15.91 -9.40
CA ALA A 22 3.84 -16.70 -8.72
C ALA A 22 2.82 -15.70 -8.15
N LEU A 23 1.54 -15.90 -8.47
CA LEU A 23 0.49 -15.07 -7.90
C LEU A 23 0.48 -15.33 -6.40
N THR A 24 0.40 -14.27 -5.59
CA THR A 24 0.26 -14.39 -4.13
C THR A 24 -1.05 -13.72 -3.72
N PRO A 25 -1.77 -14.24 -2.71
CA PRO A 25 -2.97 -13.60 -2.19
C PRO A 25 -2.69 -12.14 -1.82
N ALA A 26 -3.39 -11.23 -2.49
CA ALA A 26 -3.37 -9.80 -2.18
C ALA A 26 -4.31 -9.47 -1.02
N HIS A 27 -5.36 -10.28 -0.82
CA HIS A 27 -6.36 -10.08 0.21
C HIS A 27 -6.57 -11.35 1.05
N TYR A 28 -6.80 -11.14 2.34
CA TYR A 28 -7.13 -12.16 3.33
C TYR A 28 -7.87 -11.51 4.50
N LEU A 29 -8.53 -12.27 5.36
CA LEU A 29 -9.17 -11.71 6.56
C LEU A 29 -8.12 -11.46 7.64
N SER A 30 -7.77 -10.20 7.86
CA SER A 30 -6.97 -9.79 9.03
C SER A 30 -7.71 -10.13 10.33
N LEU A 31 -7.02 -10.21 11.46
CA LEU A 31 -7.66 -10.38 12.78
C LEU A 31 -8.76 -9.32 13.03
N SER A 32 -8.56 -8.09 12.54
CA SER A 32 -9.57 -7.04 12.62
C SER A 32 -10.79 -7.27 11.71
N ASP A 33 -10.59 -7.89 10.54
CA ASP A 33 -11.66 -8.28 9.63
C ASP A 33 -12.49 -9.43 10.22
N VAL A 34 -11.82 -10.44 10.77
CA VAL A 34 -12.48 -11.56 11.46
C VAL A 34 -13.32 -11.04 12.64
N ALA A 35 -12.78 -10.15 13.47
CA ALA A 35 -13.52 -9.55 14.57
C ALA A 35 -14.73 -8.73 14.10
N ARG A 36 -14.60 -8.00 12.97
CA ARG A 36 -15.71 -7.26 12.37
C ARG A 36 -16.78 -8.21 11.81
N LEU A 37 -16.39 -9.30 11.19
CA LEU A 37 -17.29 -10.33 10.67
C LEU A 37 -18.06 -11.00 11.82
N GLN A 38 -17.36 -11.43 12.86
CA GLN A 38 -17.97 -11.97 14.09
C GLN A 38 -18.93 -10.96 14.73
N LYS A 39 -18.59 -9.67 14.77
CA LYS A 39 -19.46 -8.63 15.32
C LYS A 39 -20.75 -8.46 14.51
N LEU A 40 -20.67 -8.53 13.18
CA LEU A 40 -21.84 -8.47 12.30
C LEU A 40 -22.74 -9.69 12.52
N LEU A 41 -22.16 -10.89 12.57
CA LEU A 41 -22.87 -12.14 12.83
C LEU A 41 -23.40 -12.26 14.27
N SER A 42 -22.86 -11.48 15.21
CA SER A 42 -23.36 -11.43 16.60
C SER A 42 -24.48 -10.42 16.82
N GLN A 43 -25.00 -9.80 15.75
CA GLN A 43 -26.18 -8.93 15.85
C GLN A 43 -27.41 -9.73 16.30
N GLN A 44 -28.33 -9.05 16.99
CA GLN A 44 -29.57 -9.66 17.45
C GLN A 44 -30.41 -10.08 16.24
N PHE A 45 -30.68 -11.37 16.13
CA PHE A 45 -31.57 -11.92 15.11
C PHE A 45 -33.04 -11.73 15.50
N THR A 46 -33.88 -11.54 14.49
CA THR A 46 -35.33 -11.26 14.63
C THR A 46 -36.20 -12.40 14.13
N ASP A 47 -35.61 -13.31 13.37
CA ASP A 47 -36.26 -14.36 12.59
C ASP A 47 -35.31 -15.54 12.37
N LEU A 48 -35.82 -16.64 11.81
CA LEU A 48 -35.08 -17.90 11.71
C LEU A 48 -33.89 -17.83 10.74
N ASP A 49 -34.01 -17.08 9.65
CA ASP A 49 -32.93 -16.88 8.67
C ASP A 49 -31.76 -16.08 9.27
N SER A 50 -32.06 -14.99 9.97
CA SER A 50 -31.06 -14.19 10.68
C SER A 50 -30.43 -14.99 11.81
N ALA A 51 -31.18 -15.84 12.52
CA ALA A 51 -30.63 -16.77 13.51
C ALA A 51 -29.67 -17.78 12.87
N TYR A 52 -30.05 -18.35 11.72
CA TYR A 52 -29.22 -19.28 10.97
C TYR A 52 -27.90 -18.64 10.51
N TYR A 53 -27.97 -17.51 9.81
CA TYR A 53 -26.78 -16.83 9.31
C TYR A 53 -25.85 -16.44 10.46
N SER A 54 -26.39 -15.91 11.55
CA SER A 54 -25.63 -15.53 12.74
C SER A 54 -24.95 -16.73 13.41
N VAL A 55 -25.73 -17.73 13.84
CA VAL A 55 -25.22 -18.86 14.65
C VAL A 55 -24.31 -19.75 13.83
N VAL A 56 -24.76 -20.18 12.64
CA VAL A 56 -23.98 -21.07 11.79
C VAL A 56 -22.76 -20.33 11.25
N GLY A 57 -22.89 -19.06 10.87
CA GLY A 57 -21.76 -18.22 10.45
C GLY A 57 -20.69 -18.08 11.54
N LEU A 58 -21.08 -17.85 12.79
CA LEU A 58 -20.14 -17.81 13.92
C LEU A 58 -19.42 -19.15 14.10
N SER A 59 -20.14 -20.27 13.98
CA SER A 59 -19.53 -21.60 14.06
C SER A 59 -18.49 -21.84 12.96
N LYS A 60 -18.72 -21.34 11.73
CA LYS A 60 -17.78 -21.42 10.62
C LYS A 60 -16.48 -20.67 10.89
N LEU A 61 -16.54 -19.58 11.66
CA LEU A 61 -15.36 -18.82 12.09
C LEU A 61 -14.69 -19.41 13.35
N GLY A 62 -15.15 -20.55 13.86
CA GLY A 62 -14.67 -21.13 15.11
C GLY A 62 -15.01 -20.30 16.35
N ALA A 63 -15.96 -19.35 16.24
CA ALA A 63 -16.39 -18.52 17.36
C ALA A 63 -17.42 -19.25 18.23
N SER A 64 -17.40 -19.00 19.53
CA SER A 64 -18.43 -19.51 20.45
C SER A 64 -19.72 -18.72 20.26
N VAL A 65 -20.86 -19.42 20.17
CA VAL A 65 -22.18 -18.80 20.16
C VAL A 65 -22.54 -18.42 21.61
N PRO A 66 -22.82 -17.14 21.92
CA PRO A 66 -23.29 -16.77 23.26
C PRO A 66 -24.76 -17.19 23.42
N ASP A 67 -25.09 -17.80 24.57
CA ASP A 67 -26.47 -18.20 24.95
C ASP A 67 -27.13 -19.31 24.11
N HIS A 68 -26.60 -20.53 24.23
CA HIS A 68 -27.14 -21.71 23.57
C HIS A 68 -28.61 -21.99 23.93
N GLU A 69 -29.01 -21.77 25.19
CA GLU A 69 -30.37 -22.03 25.66
C GLU A 69 -31.36 -21.02 25.07
N GLY A 70 -31.05 -19.72 25.14
CA GLY A 70 -31.89 -18.67 24.58
C GLY A 70 -32.07 -18.79 23.07
N VAL A 71 -31.01 -19.14 22.34
CA VAL A 71 -31.10 -19.38 20.90
C VAL A 71 -32.01 -20.59 20.61
N CYS A 72 -31.87 -21.68 21.37
CA CYS A 72 -32.71 -22.86 21.20
C CYS A 72 -34.20 -22.57 21.49
N GLN A 73 -34.48 -21.78 22.53
CA GLN A 73 -35.85 -21.34 22.83
C GLN A 73 -36.41 -20.47 21.71
N PHE A 74 -35.60 -19.55 21.17
CA PHE A 74 -35.99 -18.68 20.07
C PHE A 74 -36.38 -19.48 18.82
N ILE A 75 -35.50 -20.37 18.33
CA ILE A 75 -35.78 -21.13 17.10
C ILE A 75 -37.00 -22.04 17.25
N LYS A 76 -37.24 -22.61 18.44
CA LYS A 76 -38.45 -23.39 18.74
C LYS A 76 -39.72 -22.54 18.74
N SER A 77 -39.64 -21.30 19.20
CA SER A 77 -40.79 -20.39 19.26
C SER A 77 -41.22 -19.86 17.88
N GLN A 78 -40.28 -19.77 16.94
CA GLN A 78 -40.50 -19.29 15.56
C GLN A 78 -40.75 -20.42 14.56
N LEU A 79 -40.65 -21.68 15.00
CA LEU A 79 -40.77 -22.86 14.14
C LEU A 79 -42.18 -23.01 13.56
N ASP A 80 -42.28 -22.97 12.24
CA ASP A 80 -43.44 -23.41 11.48
C ASP A 80 -43.15 -24.83 10.92
N PRO A 81 -43.75 -25.89 11.50
CA PRO A 81 -43.49 -27.26 11.09
C PRO A 81 -44.06 -27.61 9.70
N THR A 82 -44.78 -26.68 9.06
CA THR A 82 -45.36 -26.85 7.71
C THR A 82 -44.53 -26.18 6.62
N SER A 83 -43.50 -25.41 6.98
CA SER A 83 -42.64 -24.69 6.05
C SER A 83 -41.25 -25.34 5.96
N VAL A 84 -40.87 -25.77 4.75
CA VAL A 84 -39.52 -26.32 4.47
C VAL A 84 -38.41 -25.33 4.88
N ASP A 85 -38.63 -24.04 4.64
CA ASP A 85 -37.67 -22.99 4.98
C ASP A 85 -37.51 -22.85 6.49
N SER A 86 -38.62 -22.83 7.23
CA SER A 86 -38.59 -22.74 8.69
C SER A 86 -37.88 -23.95 9.30
N LEU A 87 -38.18 -25.15 8.80
CA LEU A 87 -37.54 -26.39 9.21
C LEU A 87 -36.04 -26.40 8.92
N PHE A 88 -35.63 -25.95 7.72
CA PHE A 88 -34.23 -25.82 7.34
C PHE A 88 -33.46 -24.91 8.29
N PHE A 89 -33.92 -23.66 8.45
CA PHE A 89 -33.22 -22.69 9.29
C PHE A 89 -33.16 -23.15 10.75
N ALA A 90 -34.25 -23.71 11.29
CA ALA A 90 -34.25 -24.21 12.66
C ALA A 90 -33.35 -25.45 12.83
N ALA A 91 -33.39 -26.41 11.91
CA ALA A 91 -32.61 -27.64 12.00
C ALA A 91 -31.09 -27.35 11.89
N GLU A 92 -30.67 -26.58 10.90
CA GLU A 92 -29.26 -26.21 10.74
C GLU A 92 -28.74 -25.39 11.92
N THR A 93 -29.53 -24.43 12.41
CA THR A 93 -29.18 -23.64 13.59
C THR A 93 -29.03 -24.54 14.82
N SER A 94 -29.91 -25.52 14.98
CA SER A 94 -29.88 -26.45 16.11
C SER A 94 -28.62 -27.33 16.13
N GLN A 95 -28.08 -27.71 14.96
CA GLN A 95 -26.84 -28.49 14.86
C GLN A 95 -25.61 -27.71 15.33
N ALA A 96 -25.62 -26.38 15.20
CA ALA A 96 -24.53 -25.53 15.67
C ALA A 96 -24.58 -25.26 17.20
N ILE A 97 -25.58 -25.77 17.91
CA ILE A 97 -25.84 -25.45 19.33
C ILE A 97 -25.98 -26.74 20.14
N SER A 98 -25.27 -26.83 21.26
CA SER A 98 -25.34 -28.02 22.13
C SER A 98 -26.70 -28.16 22.81
N GLY A 99 -27.28 -29.36 22.74
CA GLY A 99 -28.49 -29.74 23.48
C GLY A 99 -29.81 -29.19 22.91
N CYS A 100 -29.82 -28.71 21.67
CA CYS A 100 -31.04 -28.23 21.04
C CYS A 100 -31.66 -29.26 20.09
N GLU A 101 -32.74 -29.91 20.53
CA GLU A 101 -33.51 -30.83 19.67
C GLU A 101 -34.76 -30.14 19.11
N ILE A 102 -34.92 -30.18 17.78
CA ILE A 102 -36.12 -29.68 17.08
C ILE A 102 -37.19 -30.79 17.06
N PRO A 103 -38.44 -30.51 17.44
CA PRO A 103 -39.50 -31.50 17.42
C PRO A 103 -39.82 -31.92 15.97
N VAL A 104 -39.88 -33.22 15.72
CA VAL A 104 -40.23 -33.78 14.41
C VAL A 104 -41.52 -34.60 14.52
N SER A 105 -42.52 -34.25 13.73
CA SER A 105 -43.73 -35.07 13.53
C SER A 105 -43.66 -35.86 12.23
N ASN A 106 -44.59 -36.81 12.05
CA ASN A 106 -44.69 -37.55 10.78
C ASN A 106 -45.03 -36.60 9.62
N GLU A 107 -45.91 -35.63 9.86
CA GLU A 107 -46.28 -34.61 8.88
C GLU A 107 -45.08 -33.76 8.47
N THR A 108 -44.25 -33.34 9.43
CA THR A 108 -42.98 -32.64 9.16
C THR A 108 -42.07 -33.46 8.26
N ARG A 109 -41.91 -34.76 8.57
CA ARG A 109 -41.10 -35.67 7.76
C ARG A 109 -41.65 -35.81 6.34
N ASP A 110 -42.96 -35.98 6.19
CA ASP A 110 -43.61 -36.16 4.89
C ASP A 110 -43.50 -34.92 4.02
N ILE A 111 -43.61 -33.72 4.60
CA ILE A 111 -43.43 -32.44 3.88
C ILE A 111 -41.99 -32.31 3.36
N LEU A 112 -40.99 -32.63 4.19
CA LEU A 112 -39.58 -32.56 3.78
C LEU A 112 -39.28 -33.57 2.66
N LEU A 113 -39.76 -34.82 2.79
CA LEU A 113 -39.55 -35.84 1.75
C LEU A 113 -40.27 -35.48 0.45
N ALA A 114 -41.47 -34.90 0.52
CA ALA A 114 -42.21 -34.46 -0.67
C ALA A 114 -41.50 -33.34 -1.45
N ALA A 115 -40.71 -32.50 -0.76
CA ALA A 115 -39.90 -31.46 -1.40
C ALA A 115 -38.65 -32.00 -2.12
N VAL A 116 -38.28 -33.27 -1.90
CA VAL A 116 -37.22 -33.95 -2.66
C VAL A 116 -37.81 -34.48 -3.97
N SER A 117 -38.02 -33.57 -4.91
CA SER A 117 -38.61 -33.87 -6.23
C SER A 117 -38.01 -32.98 -7.31
N GLU A 118 -37.89 -33.48 -8.54
CA GLU A 118 -37.43 -32.70 -9.71
C GLU A 118 -38.35 -31.50 -10.04
N ASP A 119 -39.61 -31.54 -9.59
CA ASP A 119 -40.59 -30.47 -9.76
C ASP A 119 -40.37 -29.30 -8.78
N SER A 120 -39.63 -29.55 -7.69
CA SER A 120 -39.30 -28.52 -6.70
C SER A 120 -38.16 -27.62 -7.18
N SER A 121 -38.05 -26.41 -6.63
CA SER A 121 -36.89 -25.56 -6.92
C SER A 121 -35.63 -26.14 -6.30
N MET A 122 -34.46 -25.82 -6.86
CA MET A 122 -33.19 -26.31 -6.32
C MET A 122 -32.97 -25.87 -4.87
N THR A 123 -33.39 -24.65 -4.52
CA THR A 123 -33.38 -24.14 -3.15
C THR A 123 -34.27 -24.98 -2.23
N GLN A 124 -35.47 -25.38 -2.67
CA GLN A 124 -36.37 -26.22 -1.86
C GLN A 124 -35.78 -27.61 -1.62
N ILE A 125 -35.21 -28.24 -2.66
CA ILE A 125 -34.54 -29.54 -2.53
C ILE A 125 -33.38 -29.42 -1.53
N HIS A 126 -32.52 -28.41 -1.69
CA HIS A 126 -31.38 -28.17 -0.80
C HIS A 126 -31.81 -27.98 0.66
N ARG A 127 -32.81 -27.12 0.89
CA ARG A 127 -33.33 -26.83 2.24
C ARG A 127 -33.96 -28.06 2.87
N ALA A 128 -34.75 -28.82 2.11
CA ALA A 128 -35.38 -30.04 2.58
C ALA A 128 -34.36 -31.12 2.97
N VAL A 129 -33.39 -31.39 2.09
CA VAL A 129 -32.35 -32.41 2.33
C VAL A 129 -31.46 -32.02 3.52
N SER A 130 -31.08 -30.75 3.61
CA SER A 130 -30.28 -30.26 4.74
C SER A 130 -31.04 -30.39 6.06
N ALA A 131 -32.34 -30.06 6.08
CA ALA A 131 -33.20 -30.28 7.25
C ALA A 131 -33.32 -31.77 7.62
N ILE A 132 -33.58 -32.66 6.65
CA ILE A 132 -33.67 -34.11 6.87
C ILE A 132 -32.37 -34.63 7.49
N SER A 133 -31.23 -34.26 6.91
CA SER A 133 -29.90 -34.65 7.38
C SER A 133 -29.64 -34.15 8.81
N SER A 134 -29.89 -32.88 9.08
CA SER A 134 -29.69 -32.25 10.40
C SER A 134 -30.67 -32.72 11.47
N LEU A 135 -31.84 -33.23 11.09
CA LEU A 135 -32.79 -33.85 12.01
C LEU A 135 -32.54 -35.36 12.21
N GLY A 136 -31.53 -35.94 11.55
CA GLY A 136 -31.23 -37.37 11.63
C GLY A 136 -32.32 -38.26 11.03
N LEU A 137 -33.09 -37.74 10.07
CA LEU A 137 -34.15 -38.48 9.40
C LEU A 137 -33.60 -39.34 8.26
N PRO A 138 -34.18 -40.52 8.00
CA PRO A 138 -33.70 -41.41 6.94
C PRO A 138 -33.92 -40.76 5.56
N LEU A 139 -32.88 -40.79 4.74
CA LEU A 139 -32.85 -40.22 3.39
C LEU A 139 -32.29 -41.23 2.40
N THR A 140 -32.96 -41.36 1.26
CA THR A 140 -32.56 -42.18 0.11
C THR A 140 -31.65 -41.36 -0.80
N SER A 141 -30.33 -41.44 -0.59
CA SER A 141 -29.37 -40.60 -1.31
C SER A 141 -29.50 -40.66 -2.84
N GLN A 142 -29.78 -41.83 -3.42
CA GLN A 142 -29.95 -41.97 -4.86
C GLN A 142 -31.22 -41.27 -5.40
N GLU A 143 -32.29 -41.20 -4.61
CA GLU A 143 -33.51 -40.46 -5.01
C GLU A 143 -33.23 -38.95 -5.04
N VAL A 144 -32.44 -38.46 -4.07
CA VAL A 144 -31.98 -37.06 -4.06
C VAL A 144 -31.10 -36.77 -5.27
N VAL A 145 -30.14 -37.64 -5.59
CA VAL A 145 -29.30 -37.50 -6.79
C VAL A 145 -30.19 -37.41 -8.04
N GLY A 146 -31.18 -38.30 -8.18
CA GLY A 146 -32.13 -38.25 -9.29
C GLY A 146 -32.88 -36.91 -9.38
N ALA A 147 -33.36 -36.38 -8.25
CA ALA A 147 -34.04 -35.08 -8.21
C ALA A 147 -33.09 -33.91 -8.55
N LEU A 148 -31.86 -33.92 -8.04
CA LEU A 148 -30.83 -32.90 -8.33
C LEU A 148 -30.46 -32.91 -9.82
N THR A 149 -30.09 -34.06 -10.39
CA THR A 149 -29.69 -34.17 -11.80
C THR A 149 -30.84 -33.86 -12.76
N GLY A 150 -32.08 -34.26 -12.41
CA GLY A 150 -33.28 -33.90 -13.18
C GLY A 150 -33.56 -32.39 -13.21
N ARG A 151 -33.10 -31.67 -12.17
CA ARG A 151 -33.28 -30.23 -12.02
C ARG A 151 -32.10 -29.40 -12.55
N ILE A 152 -30.86 -29.82 -12.35
CA ILE A 152 -29.63 -29.12 -12.80
C ILE A 152 -29.72 -28.77 -14.30
N ASN A 153 -30.12 -29.75 -15.12
CA ASN A 153 -30.25 -29.57 -16.58
C ASN A 153 -31.28 -28.51 -17.02
N LYS A 154 -32.13 -28.03 -16.10
CA LYS A 154 -33.18 -27.03 -16.34
C LYS A 154 -32.86 -25.69 -15.70
N GLU A 155 -31.67 -25.53 -15.12
CA GLU A 155 -31.33 -24.41 -14.24
C GLU A 155 -30.05 -23.71 -14.72
N ASP A 156 -30.14 -22.41 -15.00
CA ASP A 156 -28.99 -21.59 -15.42
C ASP A 156 -28.37 -20.79 -14.27
N ASN A 157 -29.05 -20.74 -13.11
CA ASN A 157 -28.65 -19.92 -11.97
C ASN A 157 -27.47 -20.54 -11.20
N VAL A 158 -26.36 -19.81 -11.07
CA VAL A 158 -25.14 -20.26 -10.35
C VAL A 158 -25.45 -20.68 -8.93
N MET A 159 -26.25 -19.91 -8.20
CA MET A 159 -26.58 -20.18 -6.80
C MET A 159 -27.44 -21.45 -6.65
N ALA A 160 -28.28 -21.73 -7.64
CA ALA A 160 -29.07 -22.95 -7.65
C ALA A 160 -28.15 -24.18 -7.84
N ILE A 161 -27.28 -24.19 -8.85
CA ILE A 161 -26.31 -25.29 -9.05
C ILE A 161 -25.38 -25.42 -7.84
N THR A 162 -24.93 -24.30 -7.27
CA THR A 162 -24.15 -24.27 -6.01
C THR A 162 -24.90 -24.94 -4.84
N SER A 163 -26.21 -24.74 -4.74
CA SER A 163 -27.04 -25.41 -3.73
C SER A 163 -27.11 -26.92 -3.98
N ALA A 164 -27.08 -27.37 -5.24
CA ALA A 164 -26.99 -28.79 -5.58
C ALA A 164 -25.68 -29.41 -5.09
N LEU A 165 -24.55 -28.71 -5.29
CA LEU A 165 -23.23 -29.12 -4.79
C LEU A 165 -23.22 -29.29 -3.25
N LEU A 166 -23.74 -28.29 -2.52
CA LEU A 166 -23.87 -28.35 -1.05
C LEU A 166 -24.76 -29.50 -0.59
N THR A 167 -25.82 -29.78 -1.35
CA THR A 167 -26.75 -30.87 -1.05
C THR A 167 -26.07 -32.23 -1.26
N ALA A 168 -25.35 -32.39 -2.37
CA ALA A 168 -24.60 -33.60 -2.69
C ALA A 168 -23.55 -33.94 -1.62
N ALA A 169 -22.91 -32.92 -1.02
CA ALA A 169 -21.94 -33.10 0.07
C ALA A 169 -22.53 -33.72 1.35
N ARG A 170 -23.85 -33.87 1.45
CA ARG A 170 -24.55 -34.50 2.60
C ARG A 170 -25.06 -35.91 2.32
N LEU A 171 -24.94 -36.39 1.08
CA LEU A 171 -25.47 -37.67 0.65
C LEU A 171 -24.49 -38.81 0.95
N SER A 172 -24.93 -40.06 0.87
CA SER A 172 -24.01 -41.20 0.95
C SER A 172 -22.99 -41.14 -0.20
N GLN A 173 -21.73 -41.47 0.09
CA GLN A 173 -20.69 -41.64 -0.92
C GLN A 173 -20.99 -42.81 -1.89
N ASP A 174 -21.88 -43.74 -1.50
CA ASP A 174 -22.31 -44.84 -2.37
C ASP A 174 -23.27 -44.38 -3.49
N ALA A 175 -23.77 -43.13 -3.43
CA ALA A 175 -24.63 -42.57 -4.46
C ALA A 175 -23.83 -42.06 -5.67
N GLU A 176 -24.49 -41.93 -6.83
CA GLU A 176 -23.84 -41.52 -8.07
C GLU A 176 -23.61 -39.99 -8.14
N LEU A 177 -22.66 -39.49 -7.33
CA LEU A 177 -22.38 -38.04 -7.22
C LEU A 177 -21.55 -37.46 -8.38
N GLY A 178 -20.98 -38.30 -9.25
CA GLY A 178 -20.02 -37.89 -10.28
C GLY A 178 -20.52 -36.79 -11.22
N GLY A 179 -21.76 -36.91 -11.72
CA GLY A 179 -22.33 -35.90 -12.60
C GLY A 179 -22.58 -34.55 -11.91
N ILE A 180 -22.79 -34.55 -10.58
CA ILE A 180 -22.91 -33.31 -9.80
C ILE A 180 -21.53 -32.73 -9.51
N LEU A 181 -20.50 -33.56 -9.36
CA LEU A 181 -19.12 -33.14 -9.16
C LEU A 181 -18.56 -32.42 -10.40
N GLU A 182 -18.92 -32.88 -11.60
CA GLU A 182 -18.52 -32.26 -12.88
C GLU A 182 -19.00 -30.79 -12.98
N GLU A 183 -20.12 -30.45 -12.35
CA GLU A 183 -20.63 -29.06 -12.30
C GLU A 183 -19.66 -28.09 -11.62
N ILE A 184 -18.70 -28.55 -10.81
CA ILE A 184 -17.65 -27.66 -10.26
C ILE A 184 -16.81 -27.10 -11.40
N GLU A 185 -16.43 -27.90 -12.39
CA GLU A 185 -15.65 -27.46 -13.54
C GLU A 185 -16.48 -26.52 -14.42
N ASP A 186 -17.75 -26.85 -14.67
CA ASP A 186 -18.67 -26.03 -15.47
C ASP A 186 -18.93 -24.67 -14.83
N LEU A 187 -19.17 -24.62 -13.52
CA LEU A 187 -19.30 -23.35 -12.78
C LEU A 187 -17.98 -22.58 -12.77
N THR A 188 -16.83 -23.25 -12.67
CA THR A 188 -15.52 -22.59 -12.74
C THR A 188 -15.32 -21.88 -14.08
N ALA A 189 -15.78 -22.48 -15.18
CA ALA A 189 -15.69 -21.90 -16.52
C ALA A 189 -16.58 -20.64 -16.71
N ARG A 190 -17.55 -20.42 -15.82
CA ARG A 190 -18.46 -19.24 -15.83
C ARG A 190 -17.94 -18.06 -15.00
N LEU A 191 -16.84 -18.21 -14.29
CA LEU A 191 -16.25 -17.14 -13.50
C LEU A 191 -15.57 -16.09 -14.41
N ASP A 192 -15.75 -14.82 -14.08
CA ASP A 192 -15.12 -13.70 -14.76
C ASP A 192 -13.71 -13.45 -14.20
N ASP A 193 -12.71 -13.48 -15.08
CA ASP A 193 -11.36 -13.03 -14.79
C ASP A 193 -11.30 -11.49 -14.88
N LEU A 194 -11.04 -10.84 -13.75
CA LEU A 194 -10.81 -9.40 -13.68
C LEU A 194 -9.31 -9.10 -13.51
N GLY A 195 -8.63 -9.02 -14.65
CA GLY A 195 -7.26 -8.52 -14.75
C GLY A 195 -6.19 -9.47 -14.20
N GLY A 196 -6.46 -10.77 -14.18
CA GLY A 196 -5.57 -11.84 -13.70
C GLY A 196 -5.44 -11.90 -12.18
N ILE A 197 -6.18 -11.07 -11.43
CA ILE A 197 -6.04 -10.92 -9.98
C ILE A 197 -7.29 -11.43 -9.24
N TYR A 198 -8.47 -11.30 -9.85
CA TYR A 198 -9.75 -11.66 -9.25
C TYR A 198 -10.51 -12.59 -10.17
N LEU A 199 -11.20 -13.55 -9.56
CA LEU A 199 -12.10 -14.49 -10.23
C LEU A 199 -13.43 -14.49 -9.46
N GLN A 200 -14.53 -14.13 -10.10
CA GLN A 200 -15.84 -14.02 -9.44
C GLN A 200 -17.01 -14.22 -10.41
N PHE A 201 -18.18 -14.52 -9.90
CA PHE A 201 -19.41 -14.54 -10.70
C PHE A 201 -19.99 -13.14 -10.89
N GLU A 202 -20.71 -12.92 -12.00
CA GLU A 202 -21.48 -11.70 -12.24
C GLU A 202 -22.53 -11.45 -11.14
N GLU A 203 -23.08 -12.53 -10.56
CA GLU A 203 -24.05 -12.49 -9.46
C GLU A 203 -23.46 -11.93 -8.15
N GLY A 204 -22.13 -11.83 -8.04
CA GLY A 204 -21.43 -11.12 -6.98
C GLY A 204 -20.80 -12.00 -5.90
N LEU A 205 -20.48 -11.36 -4.76
CA LEU A 205 -19.68 -11.95 -3.69
C LEU A 205 -20.33 -13.20 -3.08
N GLU A 206 -21.63 -13.15 -2.81
CA GLU A 206 -22.33 -14.24 -2.14
C GLU A 206 -22.32 -15.53 -2.97
N ALA A 207 -22.60 -15.43 -4.28
CA ALA A 207 -22.50 -16.56 -5.21
C ALA A 207 -21.08 -17.12 -5.27
N THR A 208 -20.08 -16.24 -5.37
CA THR A 208 -18.67 -16.63 -5.45
C THR A 208 -18.20 -17.34 -4.18
N ALA A 209 -18.54 -16.81 -3.01
CA ALA A 209 -18.15 -17.37 -1.73
C ALA A 209 -18.88 -18.70 -1.43
N MET A 210 -20.19 -18.77 -1.70
CA MET A 210 -20.95 -20.02 -1.54
C MET A 210 -20.49 -21.11 -2.50
N PHE A 211 -20.12 -20.77 -3.74
CA PHE A 211 -19.54 -21.73 -4.68
C PHE A 211 -18.25 -22.33 -4.13
N VAL A 212 -17.33 -21.52 -3.61
CA VAL A 212 -16.09 -22.03 -2.99
C VAL A 212 -16.43 -22.95 -1.82
N ALA A 213 -17.33 -22.53 -0.93
CA ALA A 213 -17.75 -23.39 0.19
C ALA A 213 -18.34 -24.73 -0.30
N ALA A 214 -19.14 -24.70 -1.35
CA ALA A 214 -19.80 -25.88 -1.92
C ALA A 214 -18.83 -26.83 -2.63
N ALA A 215 -17.97 -26.28 -3.50
CA ALA A 215 -16.99 -27.02 -4.27
C ALA A 215 -16.04 -27.80 -3.35
N TYR A 216 -15.47 -27.13 -2.34
CA TYR A 216 -14.59 -27.77 -1.38
C TYR A 216 -15.34 -28.76 -0.47
N SER A 217 -16.57 -28.44 -0.05
CA SER A 217 -17.35 -29.37 0.78
C SER A 217 -17.69 -30.67 0.05
N LEU A 218 -18.09 -30.60 -1.23
CA LEU A 218 -18.37 -31.80 -2.02
C LEU A 218 -17.09 -32.58 -2.31
N SER A 219 -16.03 -31.88 -2.70
CA SER A 219 -14.71 -32.44 -2.98
C SER A 219 -14.14 -33.19 -1.77
N ASP A 220 -14.19 -32.58 -0.58
CA ASP A 220 -13.77 -33.21 0.68
C ASP A 220 -14.63 -34.44 1.00
N HIS A 221 -15.93 -34.36 0.72
CA HIS A 221 -16.87 -35.45 0.96
C HIS A 221 -16.63 -36.64 0.04
N VAL A 222 -16.24 -36.43 -1.23
CA VAL A 222 -15.95 -37.53 -2.18
C VAL A 222 -14.48 -37.92 -2.26
N ASP A 223 -13.61 -37.26 -1.48
CA ASP A 223 -12.15 -37.42 -1.49
C ASP A 223 -11.53 -37.23 -2.89
N MET A 224 -12.01 -36.23 -3.62
CA MET A 224 -11.47 -35.83 -4.93
C MET A 224 -11.13 -34.35 -4.91
N GLU A 225 -9.94 -33.99 -5.39
CA GLU A 225 -9.50 -32.59 -5.46
C GLU A 225 -10.46 -31.78 -6.35
N PRO A 226 -10.89 -30.58 -5.91
CA PRO A 226 -11.72 -29.73 -6.75
C PRO A 226 -10.97 -29.37 -8.04
N PRO A 227 -11.61 -29.32 -9.21
CA PRO A 227 -10.98 -28.98 -10.49
C PRO A 227 -10.67 -27.47 -10.60
N LEU A 228 -9.93 -26.94 -9.62
CA LEU A 228 -9.51 -25.55 -9.50
C LEU A 228 -7.98 -25.50 -9.50
N LYS A 229 -7.39 -24.73 -10.41
CA LYS A 229 -5.94 -24.49 -10.42
C LYS A 229 -5.54 -23.58 -9.27
N GLU A 230 -4.29 -23.70 -8.82
CA GLU A 230 -3.72 -22.84 -7.76
C GLU A 230 -3.95 -21.35 -8.03
N ASP A 231 -3.65 -20.84 -9.22
CA ASP A 231 -3.90 -19.44 -9.58
C ASP A 231 -5.38 -19.04 -9.43
N GLN A 232 -6.31 -19.93 -9.82
CA GLN A 232 -7.75 -19.68 -9.68
C GLN A 232 -8.17 -19.63 -8.21
N VAL A 233 -7.60 -20.49 -7.36
CA VAL A 233 -7.83 -20.46 -5.90
C VAL A 233 -7.37 -19.12 -5.33
N ILE A 234 -6.20 -18.63 -5.74
CA ILE A 234 -5.66 -17.34 -5.28
C ILE A 234 -6.52 -16.17 -5.77
N GLN A 235 -7.02 -16.22 -7.00
CA GLN A 235 -7.91 -15.21 -7.54
C GLN A 235 -9.28 -15.20 -6.83
N LEU A 236 -9.84 -16.38 -6.51
CA LEU A 236 -11.07 -16.52 -5.72
C LEU A 236 -10.89 -15.95 -4.30
N VAL A 237 -9.76 -16.27 -3.66
CA VAL A 237 -9.34 -15.69 -2.37
C VAL A 237 -9.34 -14.16 -2.44
N ASN A 238 -8.73 -13.59 -3.48
CA ASN A 238 -8.68 -12.14 -3.66
C ASN A 238 -10.07 -11.52 -3.83
N SER A 239 -10.95 -12.15 -4.62
CA SER A 239 -12.32 -11.68 -4.83
C SER A 239 -13.14 -11.70 -3.55
N ILE A 240 -13.07 -12.81 -2.81
CA ILE A 240 -13.92 -13.04 -1.64
C ILE A 240 -13.48 -12.15 -0.47
N PHE A 241 -12.17 -12.08 -0.21
CA PHE A 241 -11.64 -11.37 0.97
C PHE A 241 -11.19 -9.95 0.68
N GLY A 242 -11.32 -9.47 -0.56
CA GLY A 242 -11.07 -8.08 -0.94
C GLY A 242 -12.13 -7.11 -0.38
N LYS A 243 -13.39 -7.53 -0.26
CA LYS A 243 -14.45 -6.74 0.39
C LYS A 243 -14.31 -6.84 1.92
N LYS A 244 -14.13 -5.70 2.60
CA LYS A 244 -13.93 -5.62 4.07
C LYS A 244 -15.16 -5.18 4.86
N SER A 245 -16.26 -4.93 4.16
CA SER A 245 -17.55 -4.51 4.72
C SER A 245 -18.66 -5.30 4.05
N TRP A 246 -19.52 -5.93 4.84
CA TRP A 246 -20.64 -6.73 4.35
C TRP A 246 -21.95 -6.07 4.73
N ASP A 247 -22.87 -6.01 3.77
CA ASP A 247 -24.09 -5.21 3.87
C ASP A 247 -25.25 -6.02 4.47
N SER A 248 -25.15 -7.36 4.48
CA SER A 248 -26.17 -8.27 5.01
C SER A 248 -25.57 -9.43 5.80
N LEU A 249 -26.41 -10.11 6.60
CA LEU A 249 -26.03 -11.33 7.31
C LEU A 249 -25.75 -12.49 6.33
N SER A 250 -26.49 -12.59 5.22
CA SER A 250 -26.26 -13.63 4.20
C SER A 250 -24.89 -13.47 3.54
N GLU A 251 -24.53 -12.24 3.19
CA GLU A 251 -23.23 -11.93 2.61
C GLU A 251 -22.10 -12.26 3.61
N ALA A 252 -22.25 -11.85 4.87
CA ALA A 252 -21.30 -12.18 5.93
C ALA A 252 -21.16 -13.70 6.15
N PHE A 253 -22.28 -14.43 6.15
CA PHE A 253 -22.33 -15.88 6.26
C PHE A 253 -21.61 -16.57 5.10
N SER A 254 -21.79 -16.08 3.87
CA SER A 254 -21.13 -16.64 2.69
C SER A 254 -19.60 -16.51 2.77
N VAL A 255 -19.11 -15.36 3.22
CA VAL A 255 -17.67 -15.13 3.42
C VAL A 255 -17.12 -15.98 4.55
N ALA A 256 -17.86 -16.13 5.65
CA ALA A 256 -17.48 -17.04 6.74
C ALA A 256 -17.42 -18.50 6.27
N SER A 257 -18.36 -18.92 5.42
CA SER A 257 -18.41 -20.27 4.86
C SER A 257 -17.23 -20.55 3.92
N ALA A 258 -16.90 -19.61 3.04
CA ALA A 258 -15.72 -19.71 2.19
C ALA A 258 -14.41 -19.70 2.99
N ALA A 259 -14.31 -18.84 4.02
CA ALA A 259 -13.15 -18.79 4.91
C ALA A 259 -12.94 -20.14 5.63
N ALA A 260 -14.00 -20.74 6.15
CA ALA A 260 -13.93 -22.05 6.79
C ALA A 260 -13.47 -23.14 5.82
N ALA A 261 -14.03 -23.16 4.60
CA ALA A 261 -13.67 -24.12 3.57
C ALA A 261 -12.19 -24.00 3.17
N LEU A 262 -11.69 -22.78 2.95
CA LEU A 262 -10.30 -22.55 2.54
C LEU A 262 -9.27 -22.69 3.68
N SER A 263 -9.70 -22.55 4.94
CA SER A 263 -8.80 -22.71 6.10
C SER A 263 -8.65 -24.16 6.53
N ASN A 264 -9.66 -25.00 6.27
CA ASN A 264 -9.65 -26.39 6.69
C ASN A 264 -10.37 -27.28 5.66
N ASN A 265 -9.62 -27.79 4.69
CA ASN A 265 -10.04 -28.79 3.70
C ASN A 265 -8.88 -29.75 3.40
N ARG A 266 -9.09 -30.79 2.59
CA ARG A 266 -8.08 -31.81 2.31
C ARG A 266 -7.12 -31.47 1.16
N PHE A 267 -7.32 -30.37 0.44
CA PHE A 267 -6.67 -30.11 -0.85
C PHE A 267 -5.86 -28.81 -0.92
N HIS A 268 -6.50 -27.65 -0.75
CA HIS A 268 -5.89 -26.34 -0.94
C HIS A 268 -6.11 -25.44 0.27
N VAL A 269 -5.03 -25.12 0.98
CA VAL A 269 -4.99 -24.18 2.10
C VAL A 269 -4.12 -22.99 1.69
N PRO A 270 -4.73 -21.85 1.28
CA PRO A 270 -3.99 -20.67 0.87
C PRO A 270 -3.19 -20.08 2.03
N VAL A 271 -1.90 -19.87 1.78
CA VAL A 271 -0.97 -19.32 2.77
C VAL A 271 -0.79 -17.82 2.57
N ILE A 272 -0.78 -17.09 3.68
CA ILE A 272 -0.45 -15.67 3.73
C ILE A 272 0.90 -15.51 4.42
N VAL A 273 1.88 -14.96 3.70
CA VAL A 273 3.18 -14.59 4.24
C VAL A 273 3.29 -13.07 4.25
N SER A 274 3.54 -12.50 5.43
CA SER A 274 3.71 -11.05 5.58
C SER A 274 4.86 -10.73 6.53
N ALA A 275 5.56 -9.62 6.31
CA ALA A 275 6.57 -9.16 7.25
C ALA A 275 5.91 -8.52 8.48
N GLN A 276 6.46 -8.77 9.66
CA GLN A 276 6.02 -8.10 10.88
C GLN A 276 6.55 -6.65 10.88
N GLY A 277 5.73 -5.72 10.40
CA GLY A 277 6.14 -4.34 10.15
C GLY A 277 6.83 -4.15 8.80
N PRO A 278 7.61 -3.08 8.60
CA PRO A 278 8.39 -2.91 7.39
C PRO A 278 9.36 -4.07 7.20
N ALA A 279 9.43 -4.65 5.99
CA ALA A 279 10.43 -5.66 5.63
C ALA A 279 11.82 -5.00 5.53
N THR A 280 12.38 -4.63 6.68
CA THR A 280 13.63 -3.89 6.81
C THR A 280 14.49 -4.53 7.90
N VAL A 281 15.79 -4.65 7.64
CA VAL A 281 16.79 -5.07 8.63
C VAL A 281 17.93 -4.07 8.68
N SER A 282 18.64 -4.03 9.79
CA SER A 282 19.84 -3.21 10.00
C SER A 282 20.70 -3.79 11.12
N HIS A 283 21.83 -3.15 11.43
CA HIS A 283 22.67 -3.59 12.54
C HIS A 283 21.97 -3.52 13.91
N SER A 284 21.02 -2.59 14.09
CA SER A 284 20.23 -2.48 15.32
C SER A 284 19.04 -3.45 15.34
N GLN A 285 18.51 -3.82 14.16
CA GLN A 285 17.42 -4.78 13.97
C GLN A 285 17.81 -5.84 12.93
N PRO A 286 18.63 -6.84 13.32
CA PRO A 286 19.27 -7.75 12.36
C PRO A 286 18.35 -8.84 11.79
N THR A 287 17.19 -9.03 12.43
CA THR A 287 16.28 -10.15 12.18
C THR A 287 15.09 -9.72 11.33
N LEU A 288 14.91 -10.39 10.19
CA LEU A 288 13.67 -10.34 9.42
C LEU A 288 12.63 -11.23 10.11
N GLN A 289 11.48 -10.65 10.42
CA GLN A 289 10.37 -11.34 11.07
C GLN A 289 9.21 -11.51 10.09
N LEU A 290 8.78 -12.75 9.87
CA LEU A 290 7.66 -13.10 9.01
C LEU A 290 6.53 -13.73 9.83
N LEU A 291 5.31 -13.29 9.56
CA LEU A 291 4.09 -13.93 10.00
C LEU A 291 3.57 -14.81 8.85
N VAL A 292 3.35 -16.09 9.14
CA VAL A 292 2.79 -17.06 8.19
C VAL A 292 1.48 -17.58 8.76
N THR A 293 0.38 -17.29 8.07
CA THR A 293 -0.98 -17.58 8.53
C THR A 293 -1.83 -18.21 7.43
N ASP A 294 -2.97 -18.77 7.83
CA ASP A 294 -4.08 -19.06 6.92
C ASP A 294 -4.83 -17.77 6.52
N ILE A 295 -5.92 -17.94 5.78
CA ILE A 295 -6.75 -16.84 5.29
C ILE A 295 -7.54 -16.10 6.37
N MET A 296 -7.69 -16.70 7.56
CA MET A 296 -8.33 -16.12 8.74
C MET A 296 -7.31 -15.56 9.75
N SER A 297 -6.06 -15.37 9.33
CA SER A 297 -4.95 -14.91 10.17
C SER A 297 -4.62 -15.85 11.34
N GLN A 298 -4.93 -17.14 11.25
CA GLN A 298 -4.47 -18.12 12.23
C GLN A 298 -3.02 -18.55 11.93
N PRO A 299 -2.11 -18.52 12.92
CA PRO A 299 -0.70 -18.87 12.71
C PRO A 299 -0.50 -20.33 12.27
N LEU A 300 0.28 -20.54 11.20
CA LEU A 300 0.67 -21.86 10.71
C LEU A 300 1.99 -22.32 11.37
N THR A 301 1.95 -22.59 12.68
CA THR A 301 3.14 -22.93 13.48
C THR A 301 3.80 -24.27 13.13
N ALA A 302 3.08 -25.17 12.44
CA ALA A 302 3.63 -26.43 11.95
C ALA A 302 4.37 -26.30 10.61
N ALA A 303 4.30 -25.13 9.95
CA ALA A 303 4.97 -24.90 8.69
C ALA A 303 6.47 -24.73 8.86
N ASN A 304 7.23 -25.13 7.84
CA ASN A 304 8.63 -24.82 7.66
C ASN A 304 8.75 -23.66 6.67
N VAL A 305 9.50 -22.63 7.03
CA VAL A 305 9.68 -21.45 6.18
C VAL A 305 11.15 -21.35 5.80
N LEU A 306 11.42 -21.24 4.51
CA LEU A 306 12.78 -21.22 3.97
C LEU A 306 12.95 -20.12 2.92
N VAL A 307 14.09 -19.46 2.93
CA VAL A 307 14.55 -18.62 1.82
C VAL A 307 15.12 -19.53 0.75
N GLU A 308 14.44 -19.66 -0.38
CA GLU A 308 14.96 -20.40 -1.53
C GLU A 308 16.16 -19.66 -2.12
N SER A 309 15.98 -18.35 -2.33
CA SER A 309 17.03 -17.45 -2.76
C SER A 309 16.76 -16.03 -2.28
N ALA A 310 17.82 -15.28 -2.00
CA ALA A 310 17.77 -13.84 -1.82
C ALA A 310 18.90 -13.22 -2.64
N TYR A 311 18.56 -12.29 -3.54
CA TYR A 311 19.53 -11.59 -4.38
C TYR A 311 19.46 -10.08 -4.19
N ALA A 312 20.61 -9.42 -4.33
CA ALA A 312 20.70 -7.97 -4.34
C ALA A 312 20.10 -7.42 -5.63
N VAL A 313 19.14 -6.50 -5.53
CA VAL A 313 18.41 -5.97 -6.71
C VAL A 313 19.35 -5.24 -7.67
N ALA A 314 20.35 -4.52 -7.14
CA ALA A 314 21.28 -3.72 -7.95
C ALA A 314 22.27 -4.57 -8.76
N SER A 315 22.87 -5.60 -8.15
CA SER A 315 23.90 -6.43 -8.78
C SER A 315 23.37 -7.76 -9.34
N LYS A 316 22.14 -8.15 -8.99
CA LYS A 316 21.55 -9.47 -9.26
C LYS A 316 22.35 -10.64 -8.69
N SER A 317 23.24 -10.39 -7.73
CA SER A 317 24.03 -11.44 -7.06
C SER A 317 23.22 -12.08 -5.94
N ILE A 318 23.22 -13.42 -5.88
CA ILE A 318 22.64 -14.19 -4.77
C ILE A 318 23.51 -14.00 -3.53
N ILE A 319 22.90 -13.59 -2.43
CA ILE A 319 23.57 -13.35 -1.12
C ILE A 319 23.24 -14.45 -0.13
N LEU A 320 22.02 -15.00 -0.20
CA LEU A 320 21.57 -16.09 0.66
C LEU A 320 20.75 -17.08 -0.15
N SER A 321 20.86 -18.37 0.14
CA SER A 321 20.06 -19.42 -0.49
C SER A 321 19.91 -20.60 0.45
N GLN A 322 18.75 -21.26 0.40
CA GLN A 322 18.41 -22.44 1.21
C GLN A 322 18.59 -22.21 2.71
N ALA A 323 18.14 -21.04 3.19
CA ALA A 323 18.24 -20.67 4.60
C ALA A 323 16.90 -20.79 5.30
N ALA A 324 16.84 -21.55 6.40
CA ALA A 324 15.61 -21.74 7.16
C ALA A 324 15.36 -20.56 8.12
N PHE A 325 14.09 -20.19 8.29
CA PHE A 325 13.66 -19.35 9.39
C PHE A 325 13.48 -20.20 10.66
N THR A 326 13.70 -19.59 11.82
CA THR A 326 13.43 -20.19 13.12
C THR A 326 12.11 -19.68 13.68
N LEU A 327 11.21 -20.59 14.07
CA LEU A 327 9.94 -20.21 14.70
C LEU A 327 10.14 -19.84 16.18
N ASN A 328 9.83 -18.60 16.54
CA ASN A 328 9.85 -18.08 17.91
C ASN A 328 8.50 -17.42 18.19
N ASP A 329 7.76 -17.91 19.19
CA ASP A 329 6.46 -17.35 19.64
C ASP A 329 5.45 -17.06 18.49
N GLY A 330 5.38 -17.95 17.49
CA GLY A 330 4.46 -17.80 16.36
C GLY A 330 4.98 -16.93 15.21
N VAL A 331 6.20 -16.41 15.31
CA VAL A 331 6.87 -15.59 14.29
C VAL A 331 8.08 -16.32 13.73
N PHE A 332 8.23 -16.30 12.41
CA PHE A 332 9.38 -16.88 11.72
C PHE A 332 10.50 -15.84 11.60
N GLU A 333 11.64 -16.14 12.18
CA GLU A 333 12.76 -15.21 12.31
C GLU A 333 13.98 -15.66 11.49
N LEU A 334 14.61 -14.72 10.80
CA LEU A 334 15.88 -14.94 10.09
C LEU A 334 16.82 -13.76 10.31
N ASN A 335 17.97 -14.01 10.91
CA ASN A 335 19.03 -13.01 11.03
C ASN A 335 19.76 -12.83 9.69
N PHE A 336 19.22 -11.97 8.82
CA PHE A 336 19.81 -11.70 7.52
C PHE A 336 21.14 -10.93 7.62
N MET A 337 21.31 -10.09 8.64
CA MET A 337 22.56 -9.33 8.83
C MET A 337 23.79 -10.22 9.10
N SER A 338 23.59 -11.48 9.50
CA SER A 338 24.67 -12.46 9.65
C SER A 338 25.45 -12.72 8.36
N THR A 339 24.86 -12.47 7.18
CA THR A 339 25.54 -12.59 5.88
C THR A 339 26.34 -11.34 5.50
N GLN A 340 26.36 -10.31 6.34
CA GLN A 340 26.99 -9.00 6.09
C GLN A 340 26.56 -8.38 4.74
N PRO A 341 25.25 -8.26 4.47
CA PRO A 341 24.77 -7.64 3.24
C PRO A 341 25.13 -6.15 3.20
N ALA A 342 25.46 -5.63 2.01
CA ALA A 342 25.58 -4.18 1.82
C ALA A 342 24.21 -3.49 1.98
N SER A 343 24.19 -2.20 2.31
CA SER A 343 22.93 -1.44 2.33
C SER A 343 22.29 -1.42 0.93
N GLY A 344 20.96 -1.55 0.87
CA GLY A 344 20.27 -1.70 -0.40
C GLY A 344 18.95 -2.44 -0.32
N TYR A 345 18.44 -2.80 -1.49
CA TYR A 345 17.22 -3.60 -1.63
C TYR A 345 17.57 -5.01 -2.12
N TYR A 346 16.87 -5.97 -1.54
CA TYR A 346 17.03 -7.40 -1.78
C TYR A 346 15.68 -8.00 -2.13
N GLN A 347 15.68 -8.89 -3.11
CA GLN A 347 14.51 -9.67 -3.46
C GLN A 347 14.68 -11.07 -2.87
N PHE A 348 13.73 -11.47 -2.04
CA PHE A 348 13.65 -12.77 -1.40
C PHE A 348 12.59 -13.60 -2.11
N THR A 349 12.90 -14.86 -2.37
CA THR A 349 11.93 -15.90 -2.69
C THR A 349 11.84 -16.80 -1.46
N VAL A 350 10.68 -16.80 -0.81
CA VAL A 350 10.40 -17.56 0.41
C VAL A 350 9.45 -18.69 0.07
N ALA A 351 9.79 -19.91 0.45
CA ALA A 351 8.90 -21.06 0.36
C ALA A 351 8.40 -21.47 1.74
N VAL A 352 7.12 -21.85 1.81
CA VAL A 352 6.45 -22.40 2.98
C VAL A 352 6.11 -23.86 2.68
N THR A 353 6.57 -24.78 3.52
CA THR A 353 6.41 -26.22 3.32
C THR A 353 5.97 -26.91 4.61
N GLY A 354 5.62 -28.19 4.55
CA GLY A 354 5.30 -29.01 5.73
C GLY A 354 3.93 -29.68 5.63
N ASP A 355 2.94 -28.95 5.11
CA ASP A 355 1.64 -29.48 4.73
C ASP A 355 1.55 -29.47 3.20
N SER A 356 1.15 -30.60 2.60
CA SER A 356 1.06 -30.74 1.13
C SER A 356 -0.11 -29.97 0.54
N ARG A 357 -1.04 -29.51 1.38
CA ARG A 357 -2.22 -28.75 0.98
C ARG A 357 -1.92 -27.27 0.76
N LEU A 358 -0.76 -26.78 1.17
CA LEU A 358 -0.47 -25.36 1.12
C LEU A 358 -0.38 -24.87 -0.34
N VAL A 359 -1.17 -23.86 -0.67
CA VAL A 359 -1.12 -23.16 -1.96
C VAL A 359 -0.71 -21.71 -1.74
N ALA A 360 -0.22 -21.04 -2.79
CA ALA A 360 0.48 -19.76 -2.70
C ALA A 360 1.68 -19.79 -1.75
N ASN A 361 2.33 -20.95 -1.68
CA ASN A 361 3.36 -21.22 -0.69
C ASN A 361 4.76 -20.73 -1.13
N HIS A 362 4.89 -20.14 -2.32
CA HIS A 362 6.08 -19.41 -2.76
C HIS A 362 5.76 -17.91 -2.85
N VAL A 363 6.49 -17.08 -2.08
CA VAL A 363 6.24 -15.65 -1.96
C VAL A 363 7.49 -14.85 -2.26
N GLU A 364 7.31 -13.81 -3.07
CA GLU A 364 8.34 -12.82 -3.37
C GLU A 364 8.26 -11.63 -2.40
N LEU A 365 9.33 -11.38 -1.65
CA LEU A 365 9.42 -10.29 -0.66
C LEU A 365 10.57 -9.34 -0.99
N LYS A 366 10.31 -8.04 -1.00
CA LYS A 366 11.35 -7.01 -1.12
C LYS A 366 11.80 -6.56 0.27
N VAL A 367 13.04 -6.89 0.62
CA VAL A 367 13.64 -6.55 1.92
C VAL A 367 14.63 -5.40 1.77
N LYS A 368 14.54 -4.41 2.64
CA LYS A 368 15.48 -3.28 2.71
C LYS A 368 16.54 -3.55 3.78
N VAL A 369 17.82 -3.42 3.42
CA VAL A 369 18.91 -3.37 4.39
C VAL A 369 19.27 -1.91 4.60
N SER A 370 19.03 -1.42 5.81
CA SER A 370 19.36 -0.06 6.21
C SER A 370 20.72 0.01 6.90
N THR A 371 21.35 1.18 6.83
CA THR A 371 22.59 1.46 7.53
C THR A 371 22.63 2.88 8.10
N GLU A 372 23.65 3.15 8.90
CA GLU A 372 23.95 4.47 9.44
C GLU A 372 25.16 5.07 8.71
N VAL A 373 25.04 6.33 8.30
CA VAL A 373 26.12 7.09 7.68
C VAL A 373 26.86 7.91 8.71
N SER A 374 28.18 8.01 8.54
CA SER A 374 29.05 8.94 9.24
C SER A 374 29.84 9.78 8.23
N VAL A 375 30.05 11.05 8.57
CA VAL A 375 30.91 11.95 7.79
C VAL A 375 32.32 11.87 8.34
N THR A 376 33.28 11.51 7.48
CA THR A 376 34.70 11.48 7.80
C THR A 376 35.48 12.45 6.93
N SER A 377 36.61 12.93 7.45
CA SER A 377 37.56 13.77 6.69
C SER A 377 36.95 15.04 6.07
N MET A 378 36.07 15.76 6.80
CA MET A 378 35.48 17.02 6.32
C MET A 378 36.50 18.16 6.37
N ASP A 379 36.98 18.56 5.20
CA ASP A 379 37.91 19.65 4.98
C ASP A 379 37.22 20.84 4.33
N LEU A 380 37.38 22.01 4.94
CA LEU A 380 36.98 23.29 4.38
C LEU A 380 38.22 24.09 4.01
N SER A 381 38.31 24.50 2.75
CA SER A 381 39.48 25.18 2.20
C SER A 381 39.09 26.49 1.51
N VAL A 382 39.93 27.50 1.68
CA VAL A 382 39.90 28.70 0.84
C VAL A 382 41.13 28.66 -0.07
N VAL A 383 40.88 28.67 -1.37
CA VAL A 383 41.88 28.51 -2.42
C VAL A 383 42.03 29.83 -3.15
N ASP A 384 43.23 30.39 -3.16
CA ASP A 384 43.55 31.58 -3.95
C ASP A 384 43.71 31.21 -5.43
N LYS A 385 43.01 31.92 -6.32
CA LYS A 385 42.97 31.63 -7.75
C LYS A 385 44.33 31.82 -8.42
N ASP A 386 45.14 32.74 -7.92
CA ASP A 386 46.49 33.03 -8.43
C ASP A 386 47.57 32.15 -7.79
N GLN A 387 47.19 31.22 -6.88
CA GLN A 387 48.07 30.35 -6.10
C GLN A 387 49.22 31.10 -5.38
N SER A 388 49.04 32.40 -5.14
CA SER A 388 50.05 33.28 -4.57
C SER A 388 50.18 33.07 -3.06
N ILE A 389 49.12 32.58 -2.42
CA ILE A 389 49.03 32.22 -1.00
C ILE A 389 48.70 30.73 -0.88
N GLY A 390 49.35 30.03 0.06
CA GLY A 390 49.07 28.62 0.32
C GLY A 390 47.63 28.36 0.78
N THR A 391 47.05 27.25 0.35
CA THR A 391 45.67 26.86 0.69
C THR A 391 45.49 26.76 2.20
N LYS A 392 44.48 27.48 2.74
CA LYS A 392 44.11 27.38 4.15
C LYS A 392 43.01 26.35 4.32
N THR A 393 43.38 25.15 4.75
CA THR A 393 42.44 24.05 5.04
C THR A 393 42.18 23.91 6.54
N VAL A 394 40.91 23.78 6.91
CA VAL A 394 40.45 23.54 8.28
C VAL A 394 39.60 22.28 8.28
N ARG A 395 39.97 21.31 9.12
CA ARG A 395 39.17 20.10 9.33
C ARG A 395 38.09 20.34 10.39
N VAL A 396 36.89 19.81 10.15
CA VAL A 396 35.74 19.94 11.04
C VAL A 396 35.17 18.56 11.35
N ASP A 397 35.00 18.24 12.62
CA ASP A 397 34.43 16.94 13.01
C ASP A 397 32.91 17.02 13.11
N TYR A 398 32.20 16.05 12.53
CA TYR A 398 30.75 15.93 12.70
C TYR A 398 30.41 15.56 14.15
N PRO A 399 29.36 16.13 14.79
CA PRO A 399 28.40 17.12 14.29
C PRO A 399 28.72 18.57 14.71
N SER A 400 29.99 18.94 14.88
CA SER A 400 30.40 20.26 15.35
C SER A 400 30.38 21.32 14.24
N LYS A 401 30.24 22.61 14.58
CA LYS A 401 30.36 23.70 13.61
C LYS A 401 31.79 24.25 13.60
N ALA A 402 32.31 24.62 12.43
CA ALA A 402 33.59 25.28 12.30
C ALA A 402 33.65 26.56 13.16
N LYS A 403 34.72 26.71 13.95
CA LYS A 403 34.91 27.87 14.85
C LYS A 403 35.34 29.15 14.13
N VAL A 404 35.84 29.00 12.90
CA VAL A 404 36.37 30.10 12.08
C VAL A 404 35.39 30.36 10.95
N SER A 405 35.12 31.64 10.66
CA SER A 405 34.37 32.02 9.47
C SER A 405 35.28 32.01 8.24
N PHE A 406 34.75 31.52 7.12
CA PHE A 406 35.45 31.52 5.84
C PHE A 406 35.00 32.73 5.03
N THR A 407 35.90 33.33 4.25
CA THR A 407 35.57 34.43 3.33
C THR A 407 35.98 33.99 1.93
N ALA A 408 35.08 34.18 0.97
CA ALA A 408 35.33 33.94 -0.45
C ALA A 408 34.89 35.17 -1.24
N ASP A 409 35.77 35.63 -2.12
CA ASP A 409 35.57 36.78 -3.00
C ASP A 409 36.03 36.44 -4.43
N SER A 410 36.09 37.42 -5.33
CA SER A 410 36.48 37.20 -6.73
C SER A 410 37.88 36.61 -6.93
N HIS A 411 38.74 36.66 -5.91
CA HIS A 411 40.10 36.11 -5.96
C HIS A 411 40.24 34.78 -5.19
N GLN A 412 39.21 34.38 -4.42
CA GLN A 412 39.27 33.22 -3.54
C GLN A 412 38.07 32.28 -3.77
N ASN A 413 38.37 31.03 -4.13
CA ASN A 413 37.37 29.97 -4.21
C ASN A 413 37.20 29.29 -2.85
N PHE A 414 35.96 28.91 -2.54
CA PHE A 414 35.68 28.06 -1.37
C PHE A 414 35.55 26.61 -1.83
N ALA A 415 36.27 25.71 -1.17
CA ALA A 415 36.25 24.29 -1.47
C ALA A 415 35.94 23.47 -0.22
N MET A 416 35.19 22.40 -0.40
CA MET A 416 34.81 21.45 0.63
C MET A 416 35.06 20.03 0.13
N ALA A 417 35.71 19.20 0.94
CA ALA A 417 35.95 17.80 0.63
C ALA A 417 35.59 16.92 1.83
N PHE A 418 34.91 15.80 1.61
CA PHE A 418 34.47 14.90 2.68
C PHE A 418 34.22 13.48 2.16
N GLN A 419 34.23 12.51 3.08
CA GLN A 419 33.89 11.12 2.80
C GLN A 419 32.68 10.71 3.63
N LEU A 420 31.85 9.84 3.07
CA LEU A 420 30.71 9.25 3.74
C LEU A 420 30.99 7.76 3.89
N VAL A 421 30.94 7.27 5.12
CA VAL A 421 31.23 5.87 5.45
C VAL A 421 30.10 5.28 6.27
N ASP A 422 29.92 3.98 6.13
CA ASP A 422 29.06 3.18 6.98
C ASP A 422 29.65 3.09 8.39
N VAL A 423 28.85 3.39 9.42
CA VAL A 423 29.30 3.37 10.83
C VAL A 423 29.78 1.99 11.27
N ASN A 424 29.15 0.93 10.77
CA ASN A 424 29.35 -0.43 11.24
C ASN A 424 30.48 -1.15 10.48
N THR A 425 30.55 -0.93 9.18
CA THR A 425 31.53 -1.63 8.31
C THR A 425 32.74 -0.77 7.94
N GLY A 426 32.63 0.57 8.05
CA GLY A 426 33.66 1.51 7.59
C GLY A 426 33.78 1.62 6.07
N VAL A 427 32.94 0.91 5.31
CA VAL A 427 32.94 0.94 3.84
C VAL A 427 32.38 2.29 3.36
N GLU A 428 32.96 2.84 2.29
CA GLU A 428 32.50 4.13 1.76
C GLU A 428 31.15 3.99 1.07
N LEU A 429 30.23 4.86 1.47
CA LEU A 429 28.86 4.94 0.98
C LEU A 429 28.74 6.01 -0.12
N THR A 430 27.82 5.77 -1.05
CA THR A 430 27.41 6.77 -2.05
C THR A 430 25.91 7.00 -1.98
N PRO A 431 25.42 7.81 -1.00
CA PRO A 431 24.00 8.07 -0.82
C PRO A 431 23.37 8.76 -2.03
N HIS A 432 22.09 8.47 -2.29
CA HIS A 432 21.33 9.03 -3.40
C HIS A 432 21.23 10.57 -3.34
N GLN A 433 21.08 11.16 -2.16
CA GLN A 433 21.06 12.61 -1.97
C GLN A 433 22.27 13.05 -1.15
N THR A 434 23.11 13.87 -1.76
CA THR A 434 24.21 14.57 -1.07
C THR A 434 24.23 16.01 -1.58
N PHE A 435 23.68 16.93 -0.78
CA PHE A 435 23.55 18.33 -1.14
C PHE A 435 24.32 19.25 -0.22
N VAL A 436 24.87 20.31 -0.79
CA VAL A 436 25.48 21.43 -0.08
C VAL A 436 24.56 22.62 -0.23
N ARG A 437 23.96 23.06 0.87
CA ARG A 437 23.04 24.19 0.90
C ARG A 437 23.69 25.40 1.56
N LEU A 438 23.67 26.53 0.87
CA LEU A 438 24.09 27.83 1.39
C LEU A 438 22.86 28.69 1.64
N GLN A 439 22.60 29.05 2.89
CA GLN A 439 21.43 29.86 3.27
C GLN A 439 21.87 31.24 3.79
N ASN A 440 21.42 32.31 3.15
CA ASN A 440 21.69 33.67 3.57
C ASN A 440 20.99 33.95 4.91
N GLN A 441 21.77 34.27 5.95
CA GLN A 441 21.25 34.44 7.30
C GLN A 441 20.30 35.64 7.46
N LYS A 442 20.38 36.64 6.57
CA LYS A 442 19.56 37.87 6.65
C LYS A 442 18.29 37.78 5.82
N THR A 443 18.40 37.25 4.60
CA THR A 443 17.28 37.22 3.64
C THR A 443 16.52 35.90 3.64
N GLY A 444 17.12 34.83 4.17
CA GLY A 444 16.58 33.48 4.13
C GLY A 444 16.70 32.80 2.76
N GLN A 445 17.25 33.47 1.74
CA GLN A 445 17.51 32.90 0.42
C GLN A 445 18.43 31.68 0.55
N GLU A 446 18.10 30.59 -0.14
CA GLU A 446 18.90 29.38 -0.16
C GLU A 446 19.32 29.02 -1.59
N VAL A 447 20.56 28.54 -1.70
CA VAL A 447 21.12 27.96 -2.93
C VAL A 447 21.61 26.57 -2.60
N VAL A 448 21.23 25.59 -3.43
CA VAL A 448 21.52 24.17 -3.18
C VAL A 448 22.34 23.60 -4.33
N PHE A 449 23.47 22.98 -3.98
CA PHE A 449 24.37 22.32 -4.91
C PHE A 449 24.39 20.81 -4.68
N VAL A 450 24.58 20.05 -5.75
CA VAL A 450 24.84 18.61 -5.67
C VAL A 450 26.34 18.40 -5.43
N ALA A 451 26.70 17.59 -4.44
CA ALA A 451 28.07 17.14 -4.25
C ALA A 451 28.20 15.74 -4.87
N GLU A 452 29.11 15.60 -5.83
CA GLU A 452 29.36 14.34 -6.51
C GLU A 452 30.66 13.70 -5.98
N PRO A 453 30.69 12.37 -5.81
CA PRO A 453 31.90 11.66 -5.43
C PRO A 453 32.85 11.50 -6.62
N ASP A 454 34.15 11.61 -6.38
CA ASP A 454 35.16 11.22 -7.37
C ASP A 454 35.35 9.69 -7.45
N SER A 455 36.28 9.22 -8.28
CA SER A 455 36.58 7.79 -8.45
C SER A 455 37.08 7.09 -7.18
N LYS A 456 37.49 7.84 -6.16
CA LYS A 456 37.87 7.34 -4.82
C LYS A 456 36.76 7.53 -3.79
N LYS A 457 35.54 7.81 -4.24
CA LYS A 457 34.36 8.11 -3.39
C LYS A 457 34.58 9.29 -2.43
N LEU A 458 35.47 10.21 -2.80
CA LEU A 458 35.67 11.46 -2.08
C LEU A 458 34.73 12.51 -2.69
N TYR A 459 33.80 13.02 -1.88
CA TYR A 459 32.91 14.09 -2.29
C TYR A 459 33.65 15.40 -2.30
N LYS A 460 33.51 16.15 -3.40
CA LYS A 460 34.13 17.48 -3.54
C LYS A 460 33.08 18.49 -3.99
N PHE A 461 33.12 19.65 -3.36
CA PHE A 461 32.34 20.80 -3.71
C PHE A 461 33.28 22.00 -3.85
N GLU A 462 33.21 22.68 -4.98
CA GLU A 462 33.94 23.93 -5.21
C GLU A 462 32.95 25.02 -5.60
N LEU A 463 33.07 26.15 -4.93
CA LEU A 463 32.34 27.38 -5.19
C LEU A 463 33.30 28.40 -5.78
N ASP A 464 33.30 28.50 -7.11
CA ASP A 464 33.94 29.61 -7.83
C ASP A 464 32.98 30.80 -7.84
N MET A 465 33.42 31.87 -7.17
CA MET A 465 32.64 33.09 -6.97
C MET A 465 32.40 33.88 -8.27
N ALA A 466 33.29 33.75 -9.26
CA ALA A 466 33.14 34.42 -10.55
C ALA A 466 32.15 33.69 -11.46
N GLU A 467 32.18 32.35 -11.45
CA GLU A 467 31.32 31.53 -12.31
C GLU A 467 29.89 31.41 -11.78
N ARG A 468 29.73 31.28 -10.45
CA ARG A 468 28.42 30.97 -9.85
C ARG A 468 27.66 32.18 -9.31
N LYS A 469 28.11 33.41 -9.58
CA LYS A 469 27.48 34.65 -9.08
C LYS A 469 25.99 34.76 -9.40
N SER A 470 25.55 34.27 -10.55
CA SER A 470 24.14 34.32 -10.97
C SER A 470 23.24 33.43 -10.13
N GLU A 471 23.76 32.32 -9.60
CA GLU A 471 22.98 31.39 -8.76
C GLU A 471 22.62 31.99 -7.40
N PHE A 472 23.39 32.99 -6.96
CA PHE A 472 23.15 33.76 -5.74
C PHE A 472 22.51 35.12 -6.01
N ASP A 473 22.06 35.40 -7.24
CA ASP A 473 21.60 36.73 -7.66
C ASP A 473 22.61 37.85 -7.33
N SER A 474 23.91 37.53 -7.32
CA SER A 474 25.02 38.40 -6.88
C SER A 474 24.87 38.97 -5.46
N MET A 475 24.10 38.30 -4.59
CA MET A 475 23.84 38.78 -3.23
C MET A 475 25.00 38.47 -2.27
N SER A 476 25.77 39.51 -1.94
CA SER A 476 26.80 39.43 -0.90
C SER A 476 26.17 39.28 0.50
N GLY A 477 26.78 38.46 1.35
CA GLY A 477 26.24 38.19 2.68
C GLY A 477 26.94 37.06 3.43
N THR A 478 26.48 36.80 4.64
CA THR A 478 26.91 35.64 5.44
C THR A 478 25.92 34.51 5.20
N TYR A 479 26.43 33.40 4.67
CA TYR A 479 25.69 32.20 4.36
C TYR A 479 26.03 31.09 5.36
N SER A 480 25.01 30.44 5.90
CA SER A 480 25.15 29.20 6.66
C SER A 480 25.32 28.04 5.66
N LEU A 481 26.44 27.33 5.74
CA LEU A 481 26.76 26.18 4.92
C LEU A 481 26.23 24.91 5.60
N HIS A 482 25.28 24.25 4.95
CA HIS A 482 24.69 23.00 5.40
C HIS A 482 25.08 21.84 4.48
N LEU A 483 25.48 20.72 5.07
CA LEU A 483 25.55 19.43 4.38
C LEU A 483 24.25 18.66 4.63
N ILE A 484 23.60 18.21 3.56
CA ILE A 484 22.40 17.39 3.59
C ILE A 484 22.75 16.04 2.97
N VAL A 485 22.59 14.96 3.72
CA VAL A 485 22.81 13.59 3.24
C VAL A 485 21.56 12.76 3.52
N GLY A 486 21.05 12.10 2.49
CA GLY A 486 19.86 11.27 2.59
C GLY A 486 19.85 10.14 1.56
N ASP A 487 19.30 9.00 1.96
CA ASP A 487 19.04 7.85 1.10
C ASP A 487 17.84 7.09 1.71
N ALA A 488 17.11 6.33 0.91
CA ALA A 488 16.03 5.48 1.41
C ALA A 488 16.54 4.36 2.33
N THR A 489 17.83 4.02 2.22
CA THR A 489 18.53 3.01 3.01
C THR A 489 19.25 3.58 4.25
N LEU A 490 19.25 4.90 4.47
CA LEU A 490 19.87 5.49 5.66
C LEU A 490 18.88 5.63 6.80
N GLU A 491 19.27 5.21 8.01
CA GLU A 491 18.47 5.36 9.24
C GLU A 491 18.62 6.76 9.85
N ASN A 492 19.77 7.40 9.63
CA ASN A 492 20.16 8.68 10.23
C ASN A 492 20.43 9.76 9.15
N PRO A 493 19.40 10.34 8.51
CA PRO A 493 19.61 11.42 7.55
C PRO A 493 20.34 12.60 8.21
N ILE A 494 21.34 13.16 7.52
CA ILE A 494 22.19 14.22 8.05
C ILE A 494 21.71 15.57 7.53
N LEU A 495 21.45 16.50 8.44
CA LEU A 495 21.36 17.93 8.17
C LEU A 495 22.32 18.65 9.11
N TRP A 496 23.50 18.99 8.62
CA TRP A 496 24.58 19.52 9.45
C TRP A 496 24.98 20.93 9.02
N ASN A 497 24.92 21.90 9.95
CA ASN A 497 25.50 23.23 9.75
C ASN A 497 27.02 23.15 9.95
N VAL A 498 27.77 23.09 8.85
CA VAL A 498 29.21 22.84 8.85
C VAL A 498 29.98 24.11 9.20
N ALA A 499 29.62 25.26 8.62
CA ALA A 499 30.34 26.52 8.80
C ALA A 499 29.49 27.74 8.37
N ASP A 500 29.96 28.95 8.73
CA ASP A 500 29.49 30.19 8.13
C ASP A 500 30.51 30.70 7.11
N VAL A 501 30.03 30.99 5.90
CA VAL A 501 30.84 31.48 4.77
C VAL A 501 30.37 32.88 4.39
N VAL A 502 31.30 33.83 4.37
CA VAL A 502 31.06 35.21 3.94
C VAL A 502 31.36 35.29 2.44
N LEU A 503 30.31 35.48 1.65
CA LEU A 503 30.40 35.61 0.19
C LEU A 503 30.39 37.09 -0.19
N LYS A 504 31.37 37.51 -0.99
CA LYS A 504 31.48 38.87 -1.53
C LYS A 504 31.53 38.82 -3.06
N PHE A 505 30.47 39.28 -3.71
CA PHE A 505 30.43 39.51 -5.14
C PHE A 505 30.83 40.96 -5.44
N LEU A 506 31.56 41.18 -6.54
CA LEU A 506 31.88 42.53 -7.01
C LEU A 506 30.59 43.20 -7.52
N ASP A 507 30.25 44.36 -6.96
CA ASP A 507 29.09 45.15 -7.36
C ASP A 507 29.25 45.60 -8.83
N GLU A 508 28.51 45.01 -9.76
CA GLU A 508 28.12 45.71 -10.99
C GLU A 508 26.99 46.67 -10.61
N GLU A 509 27.39 47.86 -10.16
CA GLU A 509 26.52 48.97 -9.74
C GLU A 509 25.65 48.69 -8.50
N ALA A 510 25.41 49.74 -7.72
CA ALA A 510 24.74 49.72 -6.41
C ALA A 510 23.56 48.73 -6.32
N PRO A 511 23.32 48.10 -5.15
CA PRO A 511 22.27 47.11 -5.01
C PRO A 511 20.94 47.75 -5.40
N VAL A 512 20.42 47.36 -6.57
CA VAL A 512 18.99 47.49 -6.81
C VAL A 512 18.39 46.61 -5.74
N ALA A 513 17.90 47.22 -4.68
CA ALA A 513 17.17 46.52 -3.65
C ALA A 513 16.07 45.75 -4.37
N ILE A 514 16.27 44.44 -4.54
CA ILE A 514 15.26 43.56 -5.08
C ILE A 514 14.18 43.60 -4.01
N GLN A 515 13.18 44.44 -4.23
CA GLN A 515 11.95 44.32 -3.49
C GLN A 515 11.52 42.88 -3.72
N PRO A 516 11.22 42.10 -2.66
CA PRO A 516 10.51 40.84 -2.85
C PRO A 516 9.38 41.14 -3.84
N LYS A 517 9.07 40.25 -4.79
CA LYS A 517 7.92 40.44 -5.70
C LYS A 517 6.65 40.52 -4.86
N THR A 518 6.39 41.68 -4.28
CA THR A 518 5.28 42.01 -3.43
C THR A 518 4.17 42.39 -4.37
N LEU A 519 3.70 41.38 -5.11
CA LEU A 519 2.54 41.46 -5.99
C LEU A 519 1.30 41.93 -5.23
N TYR A 520 1.30 41.77 -3.90
CA TYR A 520 0.19 42.07 -2.99
C TYR A 520 0.52 43.13 -1.94
N VAL A 521 1.31 44.15 -2.28
CA VAL A 521 1.51 45.34 -1.43
C VAL A 521 0.99 46.57 -2.17
N PRO A 522 0.26 47.47 -1.50
CA PRO A 522 -0.20 48.71 -2.12
C PRO A 522 1.01 49.47 -2.67
N LYS A 523 0.96 49.78 -3.98
CA LYS A 523 1.99 50.59 -4.63
C LYS A 523 2.00 51.99 -4.00
N PRO A 524 3.15 52.69 -4.02
CA PRO A 524 3.21 54.07 -3.58
C PRO A 524 2.14 54.92 -4.27
N GLU A 525 1.47 55.77 -3.49
CA GLU A 525 0.45 56.67 -4.01
C GLU A 525 1.09 57.68 -4.96
N ILE A 526 0.57 57.77 -6.19
CA ILE A 526 1.01 58.75 -7.18
C ILE A 526 0.17 60.02 -6.97
N GLN A 527 0.79 61.07 -6.43
CA GLN A 527 0.13 62.37 -6.29
C GLN A 527 0.23 63.15 -7.61
N HIS A 528 -0.91 63.50 -8.20
CA HIS A 528 -0.96 64.33 -9.39
C HIS A 528 -0.51 65.76 -9.07
N LEU A 529 0.68 66.15 -9.53
CA LEU A 529 1.15 67.52 -9.43
C LEU A 529 0.46 68.37 -10.51
N PHE A 530 -0.54 69.15 -10.09
CA PHE A 530 -1.17 70.14 -10.97
C PHE A 530 -0.15 71.20 -11.38
N ARG A 531 -0.31 71.73 -12.60
CA ARG A 531 0.47 72.90 -13.04
C ARG A 531 0.22 74.05 -12.07
N GLU A 532 1.29 74.73 -11.67
CA GLU A 532 1.16 75.93 -10.85
C GLU A 532 0.31 76.98 -11.60
N PRO A 533 -0.67 77.61 -10.95
CA PRO A 533 -1.45 78.67 -11.57
C PRO A 533 -0.53 79.85 -11.93
N GLU A 534 -0.73 80.41 -13.12
CA GLU A 534 0.06 81.55 -13.59
C GLU A 534 -0.01 82.72 -12.60
N LYS A 535 1.15 83.31 -12.27
CA LYS A 535 1.21 84.47 -11.39
C LYS A 535 0.56 85.67 -12.09
N LYS A 536 -0.56 86.14 -11.54
CA LYS A 536 -1.19 87.39 -11.99
C LYS A 536 -0.34 88.60 -11.59
N PRO A 537 -0.26 89.65 -12.43
CA PRO A 537 0.44 90.88 -12.08
C PRO A 537 -0.22 91.56 -10.86
N PRO A 538 0.55 92.32 -10.04
CA PRO A 538 -0.01 93.01 -8.88
C PRO A 538 -1.11 94.00 -9.28
N THR A 539 -2.25 93.96 -8.58
CA THR A 539 -3.43 94.79 -8.89
C THR A 539 -3.10 96.29 -8.91
N MET A 540 -2.14 96.74 -8.09
CA MET A 540 -1.69 98.13 -8.10
C MET A 540 -1.07 98.57 -9.42
N VAL A 541 -0.26 97.70 -10.05
CA VAL A 541 0.34 97.98 -11.36
C VAL A 541 -0.76 98.07 -12.40
N SER A 542 -1.71 97.13 -12.39
CA SER A 542 -2.87 97.17 -13.29
C SER A 542 -3.65 98.48 -13.15
N ASN A 543 -3.98 98.89 -11.93
CA ASN A 543 -4.74 100.12 -11.68
C ASN A 543 -3.98 101.38 -12.10
N ALA A 544 -2.66 101.43 -11.86
CA ALA A 544 -1.82 102.56 -12.26
C ALA A 544 -1.79 102.71 -13.79
N PHE A 545 -1.63 101.62 -14.53
CA PHE A 545 -1.67 101.64 -15.99
C PHE A 545 -3.06 101.98 -16.53
N THR A 546 -4.14 101.53 -15.88
CA THR A 546 -5.51 101.95 -16.22
C THR A 546 -5.69 103.46 -16.08
N ALA A 547 -5.20 104.07 -14.99
CA ALA A 547 -5.24 105.52 -14.80
C ALA A 547 -4.37 106.27 -15.83
N LEU A 548 -3.19 105.73 -16.16
CA LEU A 548 -2.33 106.26 -17.22
C LEU A 548 -3.02 106.22 -18.60
N ILE A 549 -3.77 105.16 -18.92
CA ILE A 549 -4.53 105.07 -20.18
C ILE A 549 -5.67 106.11 -20.23
N LEU A 550 -6.23 106.51 -19.09
CA LEU A 550 -7.24 107.57 -19.02
C LEU A 550 -6.64 108.98 -19.13
N SER A 551 -5.32 109.13 -18.91
CA SER A 551 -4.66 110.44 -18.92
C SER A 551 -4.68 111.17 -20.28
N PRO A 552 -4.53 110.52 -21.46
CA PRO A 552 -4.62 111.19 -22.75
C PRO A 552 -6.03 111.68 -23.06
N LEU A 553 -7.07 110.97 -22.59
CA LEU A 553 -8.46 111.44 -22.70
C LEU A 553 -8.64 112.74 -21.92
N LEU A 554 -8.13 112.79 -20.69
CA LEU A 554 -8.16 113.99 -19.87
C LEU A 554 -7.35 115.14 -20.50
N LEU A 555 -6.17 114.84 -21.06
CA LEU A 555 -5.35 115.80 -21.80
C LEU A 555 -6.09 116.35 -23.04
N LEU A 556 -6.76 115.47 -23.81
CA LEU A 556 -7.55 115.86 -24.98
C LEU A 556 -8.68 116.81 -24.58
N LEU A 557 -9.42 116.51 -23.52
CA LEU A 557 -10.48 117.38 -23.01
C LEU A 557 -9.94 118.75 -22.58
N LEU A 558 -8.78 118.79 -21.93
CA LEU A 558 -8.11 120.05 -21.58
C LEU A 558 -7.63 120.84 -22.81
N LEU A 559 -7.08 120.16 -23.81
CA LEU A 559 -6.65 120.78 -25.07
C LEU A 559 -7.83 121.35 -25.86
N TRP A 560 -8.95 120.62 -25.95
CA TRP A 560 -10.19 121.13 -26.55
C TRP A 560 -10.68 122.39 -25.85
N PHE A 561 -10.75 122.41 -24.52
CA PHE A 561 -11.16 123.60 -23.76
C PHE A 561 -10.23 124.80 -24.01
N LYS A 562 -8.93 124.57 -24.25
CA LYS A 562 -7.96 125.65 -24.48
C LYS A 562 -7.93 126.18 -25.91
N LEU A 563 -8.32 125.37 -26.90
CA LEU A 563 -8.29 125.72 -28.32
C LEU A 563 -9.54 126.50 -28.77
N GLY A 564 -10.59 126.52 -27.95
CA GLY A 564 -11.85 127.24 -28.22
C GLY A 564 -12.88 126.36 -28.89
#